data_AF-A0AAD9NNJ9-F1
#
_entry.id   AF-A0AAD9NNJ9-F1
#
_cell.length_a   1.000
_cell.length_b   1.000
_cell.length_c   1.000
_cell.angle_alpha   90.00
_cell.angle_beta   90.00
_cell.angle_gamma   90.00
#
_symmetry.space_group_name_H-M   'P 1'
#
loop_
_entity.id
_entity.type
_entity.pdbx_description
1 polymer ?
#
loop_
_entity_poly.entity_id
_entity_poly.type
_entity_poly.pdbx_seq_one_letter_code
_entity_poly.pdbx_strand_id
1 'polypeptide(L)'
;MNLLSTGPCQIVPLAICITSLIWNYNLVNAQRDKTLNCGACTAMVDEVAWEISQIDPKKTIQVGSFRIDPQGNQNVREVPLATSEAHLTELLENICEKMNNYARSVDKISGLTTYIRTSSRTGKGIRLSNVQISGDTHKSLKFACEGLMEEHEEDIIALLRKSESDLLTKICVDMAEVCTAENITAQLAATMASEEEAEAEPDDDKDKEDSESETTEEKVEESESSDENTEKTNTDSASENDERTDSADKEEL
;
A
#
# COMPACT_ATOMS: atom_id res chain seq x y z
N MET A 1 -29.36 70.71 16.16
CA MET A 1 -28.06 70.69 15.45
C MET A 1 -27.07 69.96 16.34
N ASN A 2 -26.73 68.71 16.03
CA ASN A 2 -25.68 67.94 16.72
C ASN A 2 -24.90 67.19 15.64
N LEU A 3 -23.68 67.63 15.36
CA LEU A 3 -22.74 66.94 14.47
C LEU A 3 -21.56 66.50 15.32
N LEU A 4 -21.49 65.20 15.61
CA LEU A 4 -20.36 64.58 16.28
C LEU A 4 -19.20 64.48 15.28
N SER A 5 -18.14 65.25 15.52
CA SER A 5 -16.91 65.22 14.73
C SER A 5 -16.04 64.03 15.13
N THR A 6 -16.22 62.88 14.47
CA THR A 6 -15.33 61.73 14.61
C THR A 6 -14.08 61.90 13.75
N GLY A 7 -12.95 62.26 14.38
CA GLY A 7 -11.67 62.37 13.70
C GLY A 7 -11.07 61.01 13.30
N PRO A 8 -10.21 60.93 12.26
CA PRO A 8 -9.75 59.67 11.65
C PRO A 8 -8.75 58.84 12.50
N CYS A 9 -8.58 59.16 13.78
CA CYS A 9 -7.42 58.72 14.59
C CYS A 9 -7.49 57.27 15.12
N GLN A 10 -8.62 56.56 14.98
CA GLN A 10 -8.77 55.19 15.53
C GLN A 10 -8.97 54.07 14.49
N ILE A 11 -9.10 54.40 13.20
CA ILE A 11 -9.33 53.38 12.14
C ILE A 11 -7.99 52.79 11.64
N VAL A 12 -6.93 53.60 11.62
CA VAL A 12 -5.59 53.24 11.12
C VAL A 12 -4.97 52.00 11.80
N PRO A 13 -4.92 51.87 13.15
CA PRO A 13 -4.27 50.71 13.77
C PRO A 13 -5.04 49.40 13.54
N LEU A 14 -6.38 49.44 13.49
CA LEU A 14 -7.20 48.25 13.21
C LEU A 14 -6.98 47.74 11.78
N ALA A 15 -6.90 48.64 10.80
CA ALA A 15 -6.60 48.26 9.42
C ALA A 15 -5.25 47.55 9.28
N ILE A 16 -4.20 48.05 9.96
CA ILE A 16 -2.84 47.47 9.93
C ILE A 16 -2.82 46.07 10.59
N CYS A 17 -3.55 45.87 11.69
CA CYS A 17 -3.70 44.55 12.31
C CYS A 17 -4.43 43.57 11.39
N ILE A 18 -5.51 44.00 10.72
CA ILE A 18 -6.29 43.15 9.81
C ILE A 18 -5.45 42.77 8.57
N THR A 19 -4.72 43.71 7.95
CA THR A 19 -3.83 43.38 6.82
C THR A 19 -2.69 42.45 7.24
N SER A 20 -2.17 42.59 8.46
CA SER A 20 -1.14 41.70 9.00
C SER A 20 -1.68 40.29 9.23
N LEU A 21 -2.90 40.14 9.76
CA LEU A 21 -3.56 38.85 9.94
C LEU A 21 -3.88 38.18 8.59
N ILE A 22 -4.34 38.94 7.59
CA ILE A 22 -4.62 38.42 6.24
C ILE A 22 -3.33 37.95 5.55
N TRP A 23 -2.21 38.67 5.69
CA TRP A 23 -0.92 38.21 5.15
C TRP A 23 -0.41 36.94 5.83
N ASN A 24 -0.59 36.80 7.15
CA ASN A 24 -0.18 35.59 7.88
C ASN A 24 -1.11 34.39 7.62
N TYR A 25 -2.39 34.61 7.31
CA TYR A 25 -3.34 33.53 6.96
C TYR A 25 -2.95 32.77 5.69
N ASN A 26 -2.23 33.40 4.76
CA ASN A 26 -1.85 32.82 3.48
C ASN A 26 -0.52 32.05 3.51
N LEU A 27 0.18 32.01 4.65
CA LEU A 27 1.52 31.39 4.78
C LEU A 27 1.52 30.06 5.58
N VAL A 28 0.34 29.49 5.87
CA VAL A 28 0.19 28.15 6.48
C VAL A 28 -0.58 27.21 5.55
N ASN A 29 -0.35 27.34 4.24
CA ASN A 29 -0.47 26.22 3.33
C ASN A 29 0.92 25.61 3.19
N ALA A 30 1.16 24.48 3.88
CA ALA A 30 2.29 23.63 3.53
C ALA A 30 2.08 23.20 2.07
N GLN A 31 2.85 23.74 1.15
CA GLN A 31 2.82 23.31 -0.25
C GLN A 31 3.31 21.86 -0.29
N ARG A 32 2.36 20.91 -0.21
CA ARG A 32 2.61 19.49 -0.40
C ARG A 32 3.34 19.35 -1.75
N ASP A 33 4.51 18.72 -1.79
CA ASP A 33 5.29 18.58 -3.03
C ASP A 33 4.45 17.81 -4.06
N LYS A 34 4.01 18.51 -5.12
CA LYS A 34 3.13 17.93 -6.14
C LYS A 34 3.77 16.72 -6.81
N THR A 35 5.09 16.71 -6.96
CA THR A 35 5.84 15.58 -7.53
C THR A 35 5.75 14.36 -6.63
N LEU A 36 5.93 14.57 -5.31
CA LEU A 36 5.83 13.51 -4.30
C LEU A 36 4.40 12.97 -4.20
N ASN A 37 3.39 13.83 -4.11
CA ASN A 37 1.99 13.39 -3.99
C ASN A 37 1.53 12.67 -5.27
N CYS A 38 1.90 13.18 -6.44
CA CYS A 38 1.60 12.51 -7.69
C CYS A 38 2.28 11.13 -7.74
N GLY A 39 3.56 11.04 -7.37
CA GLY A 39 4.27 9.76 -7.24
C GLY A 39 3.61 8.77 -6.28
N ALA A 40 3.24 9.23 -5.08
CA ALA A 40 2.52 8.43 -4.08
C ALA A 40 1.16 7.96 -4.60
N CYS A 41 0.40 8.83 -5.28
CA CYS A 41 -0.89 8.47 -5.88
C CYS A 41 -0.71 7.44 -7.00
N THR A 42 0.24 7.64 -7.92
CA THR A 42 0.50 6.68 -9.00
C THR A 42 0.95 5.32 -8.48
N ALA A 43 1.81 5.30 -7.44
CA ALA A 43 2.25 4.07 -6.80
C ALA A 43 1.11 3.38 -6.04
N MET A 44 0.26 4.13 -5.35
CA MET A 44 -0.91 3.61 -4.65
C MET A 44 -1.89 2.95 -5.64
N VAL A 45 -2.27 3.64 -6.72
CA VAL A 45 -3.20 3.09 -7.73
C VAL A 45 -2.62 1.86 -8.43
N ASP A 46 -1.31 1.84 -8.71
CA ASP A 46 -0.63 0.69 -9.31
C ASP A 46 -0.58 -0.53 -8.36
N GLU A 47 -0.27 -0.34 -7.07
CA GLU A 47 -0.36 -1.44 -6.08
C GLU A 47 -1.82 -1.93 -5.90
N VAL A 48 -2.81 -1.04 -5.83
CA VAL A 48 -4.24 -1.42 -5.75
C VAL A 48 -4.65 -2.24 -6.97
N ALA A 49 -4.33 -1.76 -8.18
CA ALA A 49 -4.65 -2.45 -9.43
C ALA A 49 -3.97 -3.83 -9.49
N TRP A 50 -2.72 -3.93 -9.01
CA TRP A 50 -2.02 -5.20 -8.93
C TRP A 50 -2.68 -6.17 -7.95
N GLU A 51 -2.91 -5.79 -6.69
CA GLU A 51 -3.54 -6.68 -5.69
C GLU A 51 -4.93 -7.15 -6.15
N ILE A 52 -5.73 -6.28 -6.78
CA ILE A 52 -7.01 -6.66 -7.39
C ILE A 52 -6.82 -7.68 -8.52
N SER A 53 -5.78 -7.54 -9.35
CA SER A 53 -5.49 -8.47 -10.46
C SER A 53 -5.10 -9.89 -10.00
N GLN A 54 -4.66 -10.05 -8.75
CA GLN A 54 -4.30 -11.35 -8.17
C GLN A 54 -5.52 -12.17 -7.72
N ILE A 55 -6.73 -11.59 -7.75
CA ILE A 55 -7.97 -12.23 -7.29
C ILE A 55 -8.62 -13.00 -8.44
N ASP A 56 -9.02 -14.26 -8.19
CA ASP A 56 -9.83 -15.02 -9.17
C ASP A 56 -11.16 -14.29 -9.42
N PRO A 57 -11.49 -13.90 -10.66
CA PRO A 57 -12.74 -13.20 -11.00
C PRO A 57 -14.01 -14.03 -10.70
N LYS A 58 -13.89 -15.34 -10.46
CA LYS A 58 -15.00 -16.20 -10.02
C LYS A 58 -15.22 -16.20 -8.51
N LYS A 59 -14.28 -15.67 -7.71
CA LYS A 59 -14.38 -15.66 -6.25
C LYS A 59 -15.43 -14.63 -5.82
N THR A 60 -16.53 -15.11 -5.25
CA THR A 60 -17.62 -14.29 -4.71
C THR A 60 -17.55 -14.18 -3.19
N ILE A 61 -18.24 -13.19 -2.65
CA ILE A 61 -18.52 -13.04 -1.22
C ILE A 61 -20.01 -12.79 -1.02
N GLN A 62 -20.57 -13.36 0.04
CA GLN A 62 -21.94 -13.11 0.46
C GLN A 62 -22.01 -11.82 1.26
N VAL A 63 -22.79 -10.85 0.75
CA VAL A 63 -23.06 -9.57 1.40
C VAL A 63 -24.57 -9.43 1.63
N GLY A 64 -24.98 -8.84 2.75
CA GLY A 64 -26.39 -8.80 3.10
C GLY A 64 -26.65 -8.16 4.45
N SER A 65 -27.92 -8.16 4.85
CA SER A 65 -28.29 -7.74 6.20
C SER A 65 -28.12 -8.89 7.18
N PHE A 66 -27.57 -8.62 8.37
CA PHE A 66 -27.65 -9.55 9.51
C PHE A 66 -29.06 -9.64 10.12
N ARG A 67 -30.03 -8.84 9.62
CA ARG A 67 -31.42 -8.89 10.08
C ARG A 67 -32.14 -10.07 9.42
N ILE A 68 -32.66 -10.96 10.27
CA ILE A 68 -33.54 -12.06 9.89
C ILE A 68 -34.98 -11.52 9.84
N ASP A 69 -35.75 -11.94 8.83
CA ASP A 69 -37.16 -11.58 8.69
C ASP A 69 -38.06 -12.37 9.68
N PRO A 70 -39.35 -12.00 9.87
CA PRO A 70 -40.28 -12.74 10.72
C PRO A 70 -40.53 -14.20 10.31
N GLN A 71 -40.06 -14.62 9.13
CA GLN A 71 -40.19 -15.96 8.56
C GLN A 71 -38.92 -16.80 8.76
N GLY A 72 -37.85 -16.22 9.33
CA GLY A 72 -36.59 -16.90 9.61
C GLY A 72 -35.55 -16.83 8.50
N ASN A 73 -35.79 -16.06 7.42
CA ASN A 73 -34.84 -15.92 6.31
C ASN A 73 -33.95 -14.69 6.50
N GLN A 74 -32.74 -14.76 5.95
CA GLN A 74 -31.78 -13.65 5.91
C GLN A 74 -31.66 -13.15 4.47
N ASN A 75 -31.68 -11.82 4.26
CA ASN A 75 -31.51 -11.24 2.93
C ASN A 75 -30.01 -11.08 2.61
N VAL A 76 -29.49 -12.03 1.84
CA VAL A 76 -28.09 -12.15 1.44
C VAL A 76 -28.02 -12.27 -0.09
N ARG A 77 -27.00 -11.64 -0.69
CA ARG A 77 -26.69 -11.71 -2.12
C ARG A 77 -25.19 -11.99 -2.32
N GLU A 78 -24.85 -12.66 -3.40
CA GLU A 78 -23.44 -12.81 -3.80
C GLU A 78 -23.00 -11.66 -4.70
N VAL A 79 -21.76 -11.20 -4.47
CA VAL A 79 -21.06 -10.20 -5.30
C VAL A 79 -19.62 -10.66 -5.55
N PRO A 80 -18.95 -10.22 -6.63
CA PRO A 80 -17.53 -10.51 -6.83
C PRO A 80 -16.68 -9.96 -5.68
N LEU A 81 -15.71 -10.73 -5.18
CA LEU A 81 -14.86 -10.32 -4.06
C LEU A 81 -14.01 -9.10 -4.44
N ALA A 82 -13.42 -9.11 -5.64
CA ALA A 82 -12.53 -8.08 -6.16
C ALA A 82 -13.16 -6.67 -6.22
N THR A 83 -14.49 -6.59 -6.26
CA THR A 83 -15.26 -5.33 -6.27
C THR A 83 -16.17 -5.21 -5.05
N SER A 84 -15.94 -6.01 -4.01
CA SER A 84 -16.72 -5.95 -2.77
C SER A 84 -16.15 -4.88 -1.85
N GLU A 85 -17.02 -4.05 -1.31
CA GLU A 85 -16.69 -2.91 -0.44
C GLU A 85 -15.81 -3.34 0.75
N ALA A 86 -16.21 -4.41 1.44
CA ALA A 86 -15.47 -4.97 2.56
C ALA A 86 -14.03 -5.39 2.21
N HIS A 87 -13.80 -5.95 1.02
CA HIS A 87 -12.46 -6.32 0.59
C HIS A 87 -11.64 -5.10 0.16
N LEU A 88 -12.26 -4.13 -0.52
CA LEU A 88 -11.57 -2.93 -0.96
C LEU A 88 -11.10 -2.07 0.24
N THR A 89 -11.90 -1.95 1.31
CA THR A 89 -11.45 -1.31 2.57
C THR A 89 -10.22 -2.02 3.14
N GLU A 90 -10.28 -3.34 3.37
CA GLU A 90 -9.15 -4.13 3.90
C GLU A 90 -7.88 -4.03 3.03
N LEU A 91 -8.04 -3.93 1.71
CA LEU A 91 -6.94 -3.73 0.77
C LEU A 91 -6.30 -2.34 0.93
N LEU A 92 -7.11 -1.28 1.02
CA LEU A 92 -6.63 0.10 1.08
C LEU A 92 -5.91 0.42 2.39
N GLU A 93 -6.35 -0.16 3.53
CA GLU A 93 -5.66 -0.06 4.83
C GLU A 93 -4.16 -0.42 4.75
N ASN A 94 -3.81 -1.40 3.90
CA ASN A 94 -2.46 -1.97 3.83
C ASN A 94 -1.61 -1.42 2.67
N ILE A 95 -2.19 -0.62 1.77
CA ILE A 95 -1.52 -0.26 0.52
C ILE A 95 -0.37 0.73 0.71
N CYS A 96 -0.48 1.64 1.68
CA CYS A 96 0.56 2.65 1.91
C CYS A 96 1.83 2.07 2.54
N GLU A 97 1.78 0.88 3.13
CA GLU A 97 3.00 0.15 3.53
C GLU A 97 3.84 -0.29 2.34
N LYS A 98 3.22 -0.48 1.16
CA LYS A 98 3.91 -0.84 -0.08
C LYS A 98 4.81 0.29 -0.60
N MET A 99 4.66 1.53 -0.13
CA MET A 99 5.50 2.67 -0.51
C MET A 99 6.99 2.46 -0.17
N ASN A 100 7.31 1.55 0.75
CA ASN A 100 8.69 1.10 1.01
C ASN A 100 9.35 0.38 -0.18
N ASN A 101 8.57 -0.03 -1.18
CA ASN A 101 9.03 -0.63 -2.43
C ASN A 101 9.23 0.41 -3.54
N TYR A 102 9.12 1.70 -3.26
CA TYR A 102 9.26 2.77 -4.25
C TYR A 102 10.37 3.74 -3.84
N ALA A 103 11.13 4.21 -4.82
CA ALA A 103 12.21 5.14 -4.60
C ALA A 103 12.28 6.20 -5.69
N ARG A 104 12.93 7.32 -5.35
CA ARG A 104 13.05 8.48 -6.22
C ARG A 104 14.01 8.14 -7.36
N SER A 105 13.52 8.18 -8.60
CA SER A 105 14.38 8.20 -9.79
C SER A 105 14.51 9.62 -10.31
N VAL A 106 15.64 9.93 -10.95
CA VAL A 106 15.87 11.20 -11.65
C VAL A 106 16.43 10.89 -13.03
N ASP A 107 15.71 11.26 -14.08
CA ASP A 107 16.20 11.12 -15.44
C ASP A 107 17.42 12.04 -15.65
N LYS A 108 18.50 11.49 -16.22
CA LYS A 108 19.74 12.23 -16.52
C LYS A 108 19.55 13.28 -17.62
N ILE A 109 18.58 13.10 -18.51
CA ILE A 109 18.40 13.94 -19.70
C ILE A 109 17.48 15.11 -19.41
N SER A 110 16.26 14.84 -18.93
CA SER A 110 15.26 15.86 -18.59
C SER A 110 15.44 16.47 -17.19
N GLY A 111 16.17 15.80 -16.28
CA GLY A 111 16.23 16.16 -14.87
C GLY A 111 14.93 15.89 -14.10
N LEU A 112 13.95 15.25 -14.74
CA LEU A 112 12.64 15.01 -14.14
C LEU A 112 12.72 13.98 -13.02
N THR A 113 12.06 14.27 -11.90
CA THR A 113 11.91 13.34 -10.77
C THR A 113 10.67 12.48 -10.96
N THR A 114 10.85 11.16 -10.88
CA THR A 114 9.80 10.14 -10.90
C THR A 114 9.96 9.22 -9.69
N TYR A 115 8.99 8.34 -9.45
CA TYR A 115 9.00 7.39 -8.34
C TYR A 115 8.72 5.99 -8.86
N ILE A 116 9.75 5.15 -8.93
CA ILE A 116 9.66 3.82 -9.55
C ILE A 116 9.81 2.72 -8.50
N ARG A 117 9.23 1.55 -8.81
CA ARG A 117 9.28 0.39 -7.93
C ARG A 117 10.68 -0.23 -7.92
N THR A 118 11.19 -0.58 -6.74
CA THR A 118 12.54 -1.11 -6.51
C THR A 118 12.56 -2.60 -6.16
N SER A 119 11.42 -3.18 -5.80
CA SER A 119 11.27 -4.61 -5.54
C SER A 119 10.38 -5.29 -6.57
N SER A 120 10.59 -6.58 -6.77
CA SER A 120 9.79 -7.37 -7.71
C SER A 120 8.41 -7.75 -7.14
N ARG A 121 7.39 -7.77 -8.00
CA ARG A 121 6.08 -8.39 -7.70
C ARG A 121 6.08 -9.91 -7.90
N THR A 122 6.94 -10.42 -8.79
CA THR A 122 6.92 -11.82 -9.25
C THR A 122 8.22 -12.59 -8.94
N GLY A 123 9.16 -11.99 -8.20
CA GLY A 123 10.49 -12.54 -7.94
C GLY A 123 11.50 -12.41 -9.09
N LYS A 124 11.09 -11.92 -10.27
CA LYS A 124 12.00 -11.56 -11.36
C LYS A 124 12.84 -10.33 -10.97
N GLY A 125 14.13 -10.30 -11.28
CA GLY A 125 14.97 -9.12 -11.03
C GLY A 125 14.47 -7.88 -11.80
N ILE A 126 14.49 -6.72 -11.16
CA ILE A 126 14.22 -5.41 -11.78
C ILE A 126 15.56 -4.70 -11.99
N ARG A 127 15.74 -4.01 -13.13
CA ARG A 127 16.91 -3.14 -13.35
C ARG A 127 16.60 -1.72 -12.90
N LEU A 128 17.43 -1.20 -12.01
CA LEU A 128 17.24 0.12 -11.37
C LEU A 128 18.27 1.12 -11.89
N SER A 129 17.85 1.99 -12.80
CA SER A 129 18.66 3.09 -13.30
C SER A 129 18.35 4.39 -12.54
N ASN A 130 19.38 5.05 -12.03
CA ASN A 130 19.32 6.41 -11.45
C ASN A 130 18.44 6.57 -10.20
N VAL A 131 18.23 5.47 -9.47
CA VAL A 131 17.39 5.41 -8.28
C VAL A 131 18.15 5.82 -7.02
N GLN A 132 17.55 6.72 -6.24
CA GLN A 132 17.98 7.09 -4.89
C GLN A 132 17.08 6.41 -3.85
N ILE A 133 17.53 5.26 -3.34
CA ILE A 133 16.86 4.56 -2.25
C ILE A 133 17.24 5.23 -0.92
N SER A 134 16.27 5.84 -0.25
CA SER A 134 16.47 6.41 1.08
C SER A 134 15.23 6.22 1.96
N GLY A 135 15.45 5.92 3.24
CA GLY A 135 14.35 5.73 4.20
C GLY A 135 13.47 6.98 4.36
N ASP A 136 14.02 8.16 4.12
CA ASP A 136 13.24 9.41 4.14
C ASP A 136 12.36 9.56 2.90
N THR A 137 12.76 9.03 1.74
CA THR A 137 11.88 8.92 0.56
C THR A 137 10.71 7.98 0.86
N HIS A 138 10.99 6.81 1.46
CA HIS A 138 9.94 5.84 1.79
C HIS A 138 8.93 6.41 2.79
N LYS A 139 9.40 7.08 3.86
CA LYS A 139 8.53 7.79 4.82
C LYS A 139 7.70 8.89 4.15
N SER A 140 8.32 9.67 3.25
CA SER A 140 7.64 10.78 2.57
C SER A 140 6.55 10.28 1.62
N LEU A 141 6.82 9.21 0.87
CA LEU A 141 5.81 8.55 0.01
C LEU A 141 4.70 7.91 0.84
N LYS A 142 5.05 7.21 1.93
CA LYS A 142 4.07 6.61 2.85
C LYS A 142 3.14 7.67 3.42
N PHE A 143 3.68 8.76 3.99
CA PHE A 143 2.89 9.85 4.53
C PHE A 143 2.01 10.55 3.48
N ALA A 144 2.51 10.71 2.25
CA ALA A 144 1.71 11.25 1.14
C ALA A 144 0.58 10.29 0.70
N CYS A 145 0.82 8.98 0.73
CA CYS A 145 -0.19 7.95 0.48
C CYS A 145 -1.25 7.91 1.60
N GLU A 146 -0.83 7.92 2.86
CA GLU A 146 -1.72 7.93 4.03
C GLU A 146 -2.65 9.14 3.97
N GLY A 147 -2.12 10.35 3.74
CA GLY A 147 -2.93 11.56 3.59
C GLY A 147 -3.87 11.56 2.38
N LEU A 148 -3.54 10.83 1.30
CA LEU A 148 -4.45 10.62 0.17
C LEU A 148 -5.57 9.63 0.51
N MET A 149 -5.27 8.59 1.31
CA MET A 149 -6.27 7.62 1.74
C MET A 149 -7.24 8.24 2.73
N GLU A 150 -6.72 8.94 3.75
CA GLU A 150 -7.52 9.68 4.74
C GLU A 150 -8.50 10.68 4.09
N GLU A 151 -8.12 11.29 2.96
CA GLU A 151 -8.93 12.30 2.26
C GLU A 151 -9.91 11.69 1.24
N HIS A 152 -9.65 10.50 0.68
CA HIS A 152 -10.38 9.96 -0.48
C HIS A 152 -10.77 8.47 -0.46
N GLU A 153 -10.61 7.73 0.64
CA GLU A 153 -10.91 6.28 0.70
C GLU A 153 -12.29 5.91 0.12
N GLU A 154 -13.36 6.57 0.58
CA GLU A 154 -14.74 6.28 0.15
C GLU A 154 -14.93 6.46 -1.36
N ASP A 155 -14.35 7.51 -1.94
CA ASP A 155 -14.44 7.80 -3.38
C ASP A 155 -13.58 6.85 -4.22
N ILE A 156 -12.39 6.48 -3.73
CA ILE A 156 -11.53 5.44 -4.33
C ILE A 156 -12.32 4.12 -4.39
N ILE A 157 -12.94 3.69 -3.29
CA ILE A 157 -13.79 2.50 -3.24
C ILE A 157 -14.95 2.62 -4.24
N ALA A 158 -15.61 3.78 -4.31
CA ALA A 158 -16.73 4.02 -5.22
C ALA A 158 -16.33 3.93 -6.71
N LEU A 159 -15.09 4.31 -7.07
CA LEU A 159 -14.52 4.14 -8.41
C LEU A 159 -14.14 2.67 -8.70
N LEU A 160 -13.42 2.02 -7.79
CA LEU A 160 -12.97 0.63 -7.94
C LEU A 160 -14.14 -0.36 -8.10
N ARG A 161 -15.23 -0.14 -7.36
CA ARG A 161 -16.46 -0.96 -7.43
C ARG A 161 -17.16 -0.93 -8.79
N LYS A 162 -16.90 0.09 -9.62
CA LYS A 162 -17.46 0.20 -10.97
C LYS A 162 -16.59 -0.48 -12.03
N SER A 163 -15.40 -0.98 -11.65
CA SER A 163 -14.42 -1.61 -12.55
C SER A 163 -14.08 -0.73 -13.76
N GLU A 164 -13.93 0.56 -13.53
CA GLU A 164 -13.65 1.53 -14.59
C GLU A 164 -12.22 1.39 -15.14
N SER A 165 -12.05 1.62 -16.44
CA SER A 165 -10.73 1.86 -17.02
C SER A 165 -10.17 3.20 -16.52
N ASP A 166 -8.85 3.36 -16.65
CA ASP A 166 -8.15 4.64 -16.44
C ASP A 166 -8.22 5.15 -14.99
N LEU A 167 -8.22 4.22 -14.03
CA LEU A 167 -8.22 4.49 -12.58
C LEU A 167 -7.19 5.55 -12.17
N LEU A 168 -5.98 5.49 -12.75
CA LEU A 168 -4.89 6.40 -12.42
C LEU A 168 -5.22 7.85 -12.78
N THR A 169 -5.85 8.11 -13.93
CA THR A 169 -6.32 9.45 -14.30
C THR A 169 -7.44 9.91 -13.37
N LYS A 170 -8.45 9.06 -13.15
CA LYS A 170 -9.65 9.41 -12.36
C LYS A 170 -9.31 9.68 -10.90
N ILE A 171 -8.46 8.86 -10.31
CA ILE A 171 -8.04 9.00 -8.91
C ILE A 171 -7.05 10.16 -8.77
N CYS A 172 -5.97 10.20 -9.57
CA CYS A 172 -4.86 11.13 -9.31
C CYS A 172 -4.97 12.49 -10.01
N VAL A 173 -5.79 12.64 -11.06
CA VAL A 173 -6.04 13.93 -11.74
C VAL A 173 -7.42 14.45 -11.39
N ASP A 174 -8.47 13.68 -11.67
CA ASP A 174 -9.84 14.21 -11.65
C ASP A 174 -10.41 14.35 -10.23
N MET A 175 -9.99 13.47 -9.30
CA MET A 175 -10.51 13.41 -7.93
C MET A 175 -9.55 14.03 -6.90
N ALA A 176 -8.28 13.61 -6.86
CA ALA A 176 -7.31 14.11 -5.89
C ALA A 176 -6.53 15.36 -6.34
N GLU A 177 -6.62 15.75 -7.63
CA GLU A 177 -5.93 16.92 -8.23
C GLU A 177 -4.40 17.01 -7.97
N VAL A 178 -3.76 15.88 -7.63
CA VAL A 178 -2.31 15.83 -7.29
C VAL A 178 -1.41 15.66 -8.51
N CYS A 179 -1.90 15.05 -9.58
CA CYS A 179 -1.18 14.84 -10.85
C CYS A 179 -1.71 15.73 -11.98
N THR A 180 -0.88 15.90 -13.00
CA THR A 180 -1.33 16.30 -14.36
C THR A 180 -1.13 15.14 -15.34
N ALA A 181 -1.78 15.19 -16.50
CA ALA A 181 -1.58 14.21 -17.58
C ALA A 181 -0.11 14.10 -18.04
N GLU A 182 0.66 15.19 -17.98
CA GLU A 182 2.10 15.19 -18.27
C GLU A 182 2.89 14.41 -17.21
N ASN A 183 2.57 14.59 -15.92
CA ASN A 183 3.21 13.84 -14.84
C ASN A 183 2.93 12.34 -14.94
N ILE A 184 1.71 11.94 -15.29
CA ILE A 184 1.33 10.54 -15.48
C ILE A 184 2.13 9.91 -16.62
N THR A 185 2.20 10.60 -17.76
CA THR A 185 2.92 10.13 -18.94
C THR A 185 4.41 9.91 -18.63
N ALA A 186 5.01 10.82 -17.85
CA ALA A 186 6.39 10.70 -17.40
C ALA A 186 6.63 9.55 -16.41
N GLN A 187 5.72 9.34 -15.44
CA GLN A 187 5.81 8.22 -14.49
C GLN A 187 5.72 6.87 -15.22
N LEU A 188 4.75 6.73 -16.13
CA LEU A 188 4.58 5.50 -16.91
C LEU A 188 5.81 5.18 -17.78
N ALA A 189 6.37 6.20 -18.45
CA ALA A 189 7.60 6.04 -19.24
C ALA A 189 8.80 5.62 -18.37
N ALA A 190 8.92 6.15 -17.14
CA ALA A 190 9.99 5.76 -16.22
C ALA A 190 9.85 4.32 -15.71
N THR A 191 8.62 3.82 -15.51
CA THR A 191 8.38 2.41 -15.16
C THR A 191 8.78 1.48 -16.30
N MET A 192 8.35 1.76 -17.53
CA MET A 192 8.66 0.91 -18.70
C MET A 192 10.18 0.82 -18.96
N ALA A 193 10.91 1.92 -18.78
CA ALA A 193 12.37 1.94 -18.91
C ALA A 193 13.10 1.03 -17.90
N SER A 194 12.49 0.69 -16.76
CA SER A 194 13.05 -0.27 -15.79
C SER A 194 12.81 -1.75 -16.14
N GLU A 195 11.89 -2.01 -17.07
CA GLU A 195 11.55 -3.35 -17.56
C GLU A 195 12.30 -3.69 -18.87
N GLU A 196 12.45 -2.71 -19.79
CA GLU A 196 13.05 -2.91 -21.12
C GLU A 196 14.55 -3.31 -21.07
N GLU A 197 15.32 -2.83 -20.09
CA GLU A 197 16.74 -3.20 -19.95
C GLU A 197 16.95 -4.67 -19.54
N ALA A 198 15.91 -5.40 -19.14
CA ALA A 198 16.02 -6.76 -18.61
C ALA A 198 16.16 -7.87 -19.67
N GLU A 199 15.84 -7.60 -20.94
CA GLU A 199 15.89 -8.61 -22.03
C GLU A 199 17.11 -8.46 -22.96
N ALA A 200 18.03 -7.53 -22.68
CA ALA A 200 19.27 -7.35 -23.42
C ALA A 200 20.45 -8.12 -22.79
N GLU A 201 20.44 -9.45 -22.90
CA GLU A 201 21.64 -10.29 -22.76
C GLU A 201 22.24 -10.55 -24.16
N PRO A 202 23.57 -10.40 -24.37
CA PRO A 202 24.20 -10.82 -25.61
C PRO A 202 24.30 -12.34 -25.71
N ASP A 203 23.82 -12.92 -26.81
CA ASP A 203 24.16 -14.31 -27.19
C ASP A 203 25.67 -14.39 -27.49
N ASP A 204 26.48 -14.82 -26.51
CA ASP A 204 27.86 -15.24 -26.74
C ASP A 204 27.89 -16.74 -27.08
N ASP A 205 28.40 -17.04 -28.28
CA ASP A 205 28.18 -18.30 -28.98
C ASP A 205 29.04 -19.47 -28.45
N LYS A 206 28.61 -20.70 -28.71
CA LYS A 206 29.28 -21.93 -28.23
C LYS A 206 30.29 -22.49 -29.23
N ASP A 207 31.51 -22.72 -28.75
CA ASP A 207 32.39 -23.82 -29.18
C ASP A 207 33.17 -24.30 -27.93
N LYS A 208 32.88 -25.45 -27.30
CA LYS A 208 33.01 -26.86 -27.73
C LYS A 208 34.45 -27.41 -27.63
N GLU A 209 34.70 -28.30 -26.65
CA GLU A 209 35.21 -29.66 -26.92
C GLU A 209 35.13 -30.57 -25.68
N ASP A 210 34.98 -31.88 -25.94
CA ASP A 210 34.68 -32.93 -24.97
C ASP A 210 35.94 -33.62 -24.41
N SER A 211 35.86 -34.17 -23.19
CA SER A 211 36.58 -35.42 -22.88
C SER A 211 35.94 -36.18 -21.72
N GLU A 212 35.38 -37.35 -22.00
CA GLU A 212 34.95 -38.34 -21.00
C GLU A 212 36.16 -39.07 -20.38
N SER A 213 36.03 -39.54 -19.13
CA SER A 213 36.63 -40.81 -18.70
C SER A 213 35.94 -41.36 -17.44
N GLU A 214 35.34 -42.53 -17.59
CA GLU A 214 35.15 -43.59 -16.59
C GLU A 214 36.40 -43.84 -15.71
N THR A 215 36.43 -44.57 -14.58
CA THR A 215 35.50 -45.47 -13.82
C THR A 215 35.99 -45.47 -12.33
N THR A 216 35.41 -46.11 -11.30
CA THR A 216 35.03 -47.53 -11.11
C THR A 216 34.25 -47.72 -9.77
N GLU A 217 33.60 -48.88 -9.60
CA GLU A 217 32.82 -49.34 -8.43
C GLU A 217 33.72 -49.71 -7.21
N GLU A 218 33.26 -49.90 -5.95
CA GLU A 218 32.49 -51.04 -5.38
C GLU A 218 32.10 -50.68 -3.91
N LYS A 219 30.82 -50.68 -3.47
CA LYS A 219 30.04 -51.76 -2.80
C LYS A 219 30.71 -52.33 -1.51
N VAL A 220 30.10 -52.43 -0.31
CA VAL A 220 29.15 -53.47 0.18
C VAL A 220 28.77 -53.23 1.70
N GLU A 221 27.53 -53.62 2.08
CA GLU A 221 26.94 -53.99 3.43
C GLU A 221 27.05 -53.12 4.71
N GLU A 222 25.92 -52.46 5.04
CA GLU A 222 24.97 -52.78 6.14
C GLU A 222 25.37 -53.68 7.34
N SER A 223 25.19 -53.17 8.58
CA SER A 223 24.71 -53.97 9.74
C SER A 223 24.21 -53.08 10.90
N GLU A 224 23.04 -53.41 11.48
CA GLU A 224 22.46 -52.76 12.67
C GLU A 224 22.97 -53.34 14.01
N SER A 225 22.94 -52.53 15.07
CA SER A 225 22.61 -52.81 16.51
C SER A 225 23.28 -51.75 17.40
N SER A 226 22.58 -50.93 18.20
CA SER A 226 21.57 -51.13 19.26
C SER A 226 22.18 -51.25 20.67
N ASP A 227 21.49 -50.62 21.64
CA ASP A 227 21.54 -50.89 23.10
C ASP A 227 22.80 -50.44 23.89
N GLU A 228 22.80 -50.21 25.21
CA GLU A 228 21.79 -49.84 26.24
C GLU A 228 22.61 -49.27 27.45
N ASN A 229 22.27 -48.25 28.25
CA ASN A 229 21.32 -47.11 28.28
C ASN A 229 21.66 -46.33 29.60
N THR A 230 20.67 -45.72 30.26
CA THR A 230 20.48 -45.61 31.73
C THR A 230 21.40 -44.63 32.53
N GLU A 231 20.91 -43.94 33.59
CA GLU A 231 19.63 -44.09 34.31
C GLU A 231 19.13 -42.78 34.97
N LYS A 232 17.91 -42.33 34.58
CA LYS A 232 16.83 -41.78 35.45
C LYS A 232 17.14 -40.53 36.34
N THR A 233 16.20 -39.94 37.09
CA THR A 233 14.82 -40.30 37.54
C THR A 233 14.02 -38.99 37.71
N ASN A 234 12.83 -38.84 37.13
CA ASN A 234 11.50 -39.05 37.78
C ASN A 234 11.05 -37.90 38.71
N THR A 235 9.76 -37.55 38.87
CA THR A 235 8.48 -38.04 38.29
C THR A 235 7.34 -37.04 38.58
N ASP A 236 6.31 -37.08 37.74
CA ASP A 236 4.85 -37.05 38.02
C ASP A 236 4.30 -36.14 39.15
N SER A 237 3.19 -35.42 38.94
CA SER A 237 1.87 -36.04 38.68
C SER A 237 0.82 -35.03 38.19
N ALA A 238 -0.23 -35.53 37.54
CA ALA A 238 -1.40 -34.75 37.11
C ALA A 238 -2.57 -34.84 38.11
N SER A 239 -3.48 -33.86 38.06
CA SER A 239 -4.89 -34.03 38.48
C SER A 239 -5.78 -32.92 37.92
N GLU A 240 -6.86 -33.28 37.23
CA GLU A 240 -8.00 -32.40 36.94
C GLU A 240 -8.71 -31.92 38.22
N ASN A 241 -9.44 -30.80 38.12
CA ASN A 241 -10.85 -30.74 38.49
C ASN A 241 -11.53 -29.46 37.97
N ASP A 242 -12.77 -29.62 37.50
CA ASP A 242 -13.75 -28.55 37.26
C ASP A 242 -14.16 -27.87 38.58
N GLU A 243 -14.52 -26.59 38.51
CA GLU A 243 -15.71 -26.15 39.26
C GLU A 243 -16.44 -24.97 38.59
N ARG A 244 -17.75 -25.14 38.41
CA ARG A 244 -18.70 -24.13 37.91
C ARG A 244 -19.73 -23.89 39.00
N THR A 245 -19.84 -22.65 39.49
CA THR A 245 -21.00 -22.19 40.26
C THR A 245 -21.47 -20.82 39.78
N ASP A 246 -22.70 -20.48 40.15
CA ASP A 246 -23.58 -19.54 39.46
C ASP A 246 -24.23 -18.59 40.48
N SER A 247 -24.63 -17.40 40.03
CA SER A 247 -25.65 -16.50 40.62
C SER A 247 -25.50 -15.99 42.08
N ALA A 248 -25.57 -14.65 42.25
CA ALA A 248 -26.66 -13.99 43.01
C ALA A 248 -26.51 -12.45 43.08
N ASP A 249 -27.62 -11.74 42.90
CA ASP A 249 -27.75 -10.29 43.09
C ASP A 249 -27.68 -9.84 44.56
N LYS A 250 -27.36 -8.55 44.79
CA LYS A 250 -28.08 -7.76 45.81
C LYS A 250 -28.06 -6.24 45.60
N GLU A 251 -29.18 -5.63 45.99
CA GLU A 251 -29.53 -4.21 45.87
C GLU A 251 -28.93 -3.30 46.97
N GLU A 252 -29.23 -1.99 46.81
CA GLU A 252 -29.20 -0.88 47.78
C GLU A 252 -27.85 -0.38 48.33
N LEU A 253 -27.41 0.77 47.81
CA LEU A 253 -27.46 2.07 48.53
C LEU A 253 -27.32 3.28 47.60
#